data_AF-A0A951C8U4-F1
#
_entry.id   AF-A0A951C8U4-F1
#
_cell.length_a   1.000
_cell.length_b   1.000
_cell.length_c   1.000
_cell.angle_alpha   90.00
_cell.angle_beta   90.00
_cell.angle_gamma   90.00
#
_symmetry.space_group_name_H-M   'P 1'
#
loop_
_entity.id
_entity.type
_entity.pdbx_description
1 polymer ?
#
loop_
_entity_poly.entity_id
_entity_poly.type
_entity_poly.pdbx_seq_one_letter_code
_entity_poly.pdbx_strand_id
1 'polypeptide(L)'
;RTRLREDGVVGVEGTNGRRRRRGEESMAAATEAASLPVASCPDINRHIRAADRADRFHREVERLEKRIRSRTESLARQFDRVLRVLENFGYVEGWSLTDSGESLTRLYHESDLLVAEAMGAGLLDGLDAPGMAAVASMFSYEMRGPGAPPTPAFPSPDLRRRWQEVEKLGAELNQAEEEAGLPLTRPPDPGFAALAHGWARGEELHRIMDEDEMSGGDFVRNVKQLIDLLRQIGDAAPEAETRAAAHAAADALFRGVVAASSVVAA
;
A
#
# COMPACT_ATOMS: atom_id res chain seq x y z
N ARG A 1 -9.49 38.79 -47.08
CA ARG A 1 -9.73 40.23 -47.28
C ARG A 1 -11.20 40.46 -47.00
N THR A 2 -11.53 41.31 -46.05
CA THR A 2 -12.92 41.63 -45.72
C THR A 2 -13.41 42.70 -46.69
N ARG A 3 -14.47 42.43 -47.45
CA ARG A 3 -15.17 43.45 -48.26
C ARG A 3 -16.65 43.46 -47.85
N LEU A 4 -17.23 44.66 -47.83
CA LEU A 4 -18.67 44.86 -47.74
C LEU A 4 -19.33 44.26 -48.97
N ARG A 5 -20.31 43.38 -48.78
CA ARG A 5 -21.23 42.97 -49.83
C ARG A 5 -22.26 44.08 -50.08
N GLU A 6 -22.90 44.06 -51.25
CA GLU A 6 -23.87 45.09 -51.69
C GLU A 6 -25.12 45.18 -50.80
N ASP A 7 -25.36 44.18 -49.95
CA ASP A 7 -26.39 44.13 -48.90
C ASP A 7 -25.96 44.76 -47.56
N GLY A 8 -24.76 45.36 -47.50
CA GLY A 8 -24.21 45.99 -46.29
C GLY A 8 -23.59 45.01 -45.30
N VAL A 9 -23.50 43.71 -45.64
CA VAL A 9 -23.00 42.68 -44.72
C VAL A 9 -21.53 42.36 -45.01
N VAL A 10 -20.72 42.35 -43.96
CA VAL A 10 -19.27 42.12 -44.03
C VAL A 10 -18.98 40.61 -44.12
N GLY A 11 -18.64 40.11 -45.31
CA GLY A 11 -18.35 38.70 -45.58
C GLY A 11 -16.87 38.39 -45.77
N VAL A 12 -16.42 37.20 -45.35
CA VAL A 12 -15.06 36.68 -45.60
C VAL A 12 -15.08 35.81 -46.86
N GLU A 13 -14.58 36.33 -48.00
CA GLU A 13 -14.34 35.49 -49.18
C GLU A 13 -13.13 34.59 -48.97
N GLY A 14 -13.37 33.28 -48.96
CA GLY A 14 -12.36 32.24 -49.07
C GLY A 14 -12.86 31.12 -49.97
N THR A 15 -12.02 30.67 -50.90
CA THR A 15 -12.28 29.66 -51.95
C THR A 15 -12.55 28.24 -51.42
N ASN A 16 -12.61 28.04 -50.10
CA ASN A 16 -12.76 26.74 -49.47
C ASN A 16 -14.19 26.57 -48.94
N GLY A 17 -14.97 25.65 -49.54
CA GLY A 17 -16.40 25.48 -49.27
C GLY A 17 -16.76 25.22 -47.80
N ARG A 18 -15.85 24.61 -47.02
CA ARG A 18 -16.03 24.41 -45.57
C ARG A 18 -15.99 25.73 -44.78
N ARG A 19 -15.20 26.70 -45.23
CA ARG A 19 -15.07 28.02 -44.60
C ARG A 19 -16.28 28.91 -44.90
N ARG A 20 -16.86 28.75 -46.09
CA ARG A 20 -18.09 29.43 -46.49
C ARG A 20 -19.30 28.95 -45.69
N ARG A 21 -19.51 27.63 -45.56
CA ARG A 21 -20.60 27.06 -44.73
C ARG A 21 -20.52 27.52 -43.27
N ARG A 22 -19.32 27.47 -42.68
CA ARG A 22 -19.10 27.97 -41.31
C ARG A 22 -19.41 29.47 -41.17
N GLY A 23 -19.12 30.27 -42.20
CA GLY A 23 -19.47 31.69 -42.24
C GLY A 23 -20.98 31.91 -42.33
N GLU A 24 -21.67 31.16 -43.19
CA GLU A 24 -23.14 31.20 -43.33
C GLU A 24 -23.84 30.79 -42.02
N GLU A 25 -23.38 29.72 -41.36
CA GLU A 25 -23.85 29.28 -40.04
C GLU A 25 -23.62 30.34 -38.95
N SER A 26 -22.45 31.00 -38.97
CA SER A 26 -22.14 32.05 -37.99
C SER A 26 -23.01 33.30 -38.18
N MET A 27 -23.33 33.64 -39.43
CA MET A 27 -24.22 34.76 -39.75
C MET A 27 -25.68 34.46 -39.37
N ALA A 28 -26.13 33.23 -39.59
CA ALA A 28 -27.45 32.78 -39.15
C ALA A 28 -27.58 32.85 -37.63
N ALA A 29 -26.59 32.31 -36.90
CA ALA A 29 -26.54 32.39 -35.43
C ALA A 29 -26.46 33.84 -34.90
N ALA A 30 -25.76 34.74 -35.60
CA ALA A 30 -25.72 36.16 -35.22
C ALA A 30 -27.08 36.86 -35.41
N THR A 31 -27.81 36.50 -36.47
CA THR A 31 -29.16 37.02 -36.74
C THR A 31 -30.16 36.53 -35.70
N GLU A 32 -30.06 35.25 -35.34
CA GLU A 32 -30.86 34.64 -34.29
C GLU A 32 -30.55 35.25 -32.91
N ALA A 33 -29.28 35.45 -32.56
CA ALA A 33 -28.90 36.08 -31.30
C ALA A 33 -29.42 37.52 -31.19
N ALA A 34 -29.48 38.27 -32.31
CA ALA A 34 -30.00 39.63 -32.34
C ALA A 34 -31.53 39.72 -32.17
N SER A 35 -32.27 38.63 -32.45
CA SER A 35 -33.72 38.60 -32.26
C SER A 35 -34.16 38.19 -30.84
N LEU A 36 -33.21 37.78 -29.99
CA LEU A 36 -33.49 37.39 -28.61
C LEU A 36 -33.86 38.62 -27.76
N PRO A 37 -34.83 38.51 -26.83
CA PRO A 37 -35.26 39.61 -25.96
C PRO A 37 -34.13 40.26 -25.15
N VAL A 38 -33.06 39.51 -24.85
CA VAL A 38 -31.91 39.98 -24.08
C VAL A 38 -30.94 40.84 -24.91
N ALA A 39 -31.05 40.84 -26.24
CA ALA A 39 -30.12 41.51 -27.15
C ALA A 39 -30.06 43.04 -26.95
N SER A 40 -31.12 43.64 -26.40
CA SER A 40 -31.21 45.07 -26.07
C SER A 40 -30.63 45.44 -24.70
N CYS A 41 -30.15 44.47 -23.92
CA CYS A 41 -29.62 44.71 -22.58
C CYS A 41 -28.27 45.46 -22.64
N PRO A 42 -28.12 46.62 -21.98
CA PRO A 42 -26.87 47.38 -21.99
C PRO A 42 -25.70 46.64 -21.32
N ASP A 43 -26.01 45.73 -20.38
CA ASP A 43 -25.04 44.92 -19.63
C ASP A 43 -24.89 43.49 -20.19
N ILE A 44 -25.37 43.21 -21.41
CA ILE A 44 -25.39 41.85 -21.98
C ILE A 44 -24.02 41.16 -21.93
N ASN A 45 -22.93 41.89 -22.21
CA ASN A 45 -21.57 41.34 -22.14
C ASN A 45 -21.18 40.90 -20.72
N ARG A 46 -21.65 41.60 -19.69
CA ARG A 46 -21.43 41.23 -18.29
C ARG A 46 -22.25 39.98 -17.93
N HIS A 47 -23.50 39.90 -18.38
CA HIS A 47 -24.36 38.73 -18.15
C HIS A 47 -23.84 37.48 -18.86
N ILE A 48 -23.38 37.58 -20.11
CA ILE A 48 -22.77 36.47 -20.85
C ILE A 48 -21.52 35.97 -20.10
N ARG A 49 -20.62 36.87 -19.68
CA ARG A 49 -19.43 36.46 -18.90
C ARG A 49 -19.80 35.81 -17.57
N ALA A 50 -20.88 36.25 -16.93
CA ALA A 50 -21.38 35.64 -15.70
C ALA A 50 -21.96 34.25 -15.96
N ALA A 51 -22.74 34.08 -17.05
CA ALA A 51 -23.29 32.81 -17.50
C ALA A 51 -22.19 31.82 -17.89
N ASP A 52 -21.20 32.24 -18.69
CA ASP A 52 -20.03 31.42 -19.05
C ASP A 52 -19.27 30.94 -17.80
N ARG A 53 -19.14 31.82 -16.80
CA ARG A 53 -18.50 31.49 -15.53
C ARG A 53 -19.34 30.50 -14.72
N ALA A 54 -20.65 30.70 -14.66
CA ALA A 54 -21.58 29.78 -14.01
C ALA A 54 -21.57 28.40 -14.68
N ASP A 55 -21.62 28.34 -16.01
CA ASP A 55 -21.51 27.10 -16.79
C ASP A 55 -20.18 26.40 -16.56
N ARG A 56 -19.07 27.16 -16.50
CA ARG A 56 -17.76 26.61 -16.16
C ARG A 56 -17.78 25.99 -14.77
N PHE A 57 -18.33 26.69 -13.77
CA PHE A 57 -18.41 26.17 -12.41
C PHE A 57 -19.35 24.96 -12.29
N HIS A 58 -20.51 24.96 -12.96
CA HIS A 58 -21.38 23.78 -13.01
C HIS A 58 -20.66 22.56 -13.59
N ARG A 59 -19.96 22.71 -14.72
CA ARG A 59 -19.15 21.63 -15.31
C ARG A 59 -18.02 21.18 -14.39
N GLU A 60 -17.42 22.10 -13.64
CA GLU A 60 -16.38 21.79 -12.66
C GLU A 60 -16.94 20.98 -11.49
N VAL A 61 -18.09 21.39 -10.94
CA VAL A 61 -18.84 20.67 -9.90
C VAL A 61 -19.20 19.26 -10.39
N GLU A 62 -19.81 19.12 -11.57
CA GLU A 62 -20.17 17.81 -12.14
C GLU A 62 -18.95 16.89 -12.30
N ARG A 63 -17.80 17.43 -12.74
CA ARG A 63 -16.56 16.65 -12.85
C ARG A 63 -16.05 16.23 -11.47
N LEU A 64 -16.05 17.12 -10.49
CA LEU A 64 -15.62 16.82 -9.13
C LEU A 64 -16.51 15.75 -8.50
N GLU A 65 -17.83 15.87 -8.64
CA GLU A 65 -18.78 14.88 -8.16
C GLU A 65 -18.61 13.51 -8.82
N LYS A 66 -18.43 13.46 -10.15
CA LYS A 66 -18.15 12.20 -10.86
C LYS A 66 -16.87 11.54 -10.33
N ARG A 67 -15.83 12.34 -10.06
CA ARG A 67 -14.55 11.86 -9.52
C ARG A 67 -14.67 11.37 -8.08
N ILE A 68 -15.49 12.02 -7.26
CA ILE A 68 -15.79 11.56 -5.89
C ILE A 68 -16.52 10.22 -5.96
N ARG A 69 -17.62 10.13 -6.73
CA ARG A 69 -18.40 8.88 -6.87
C ARG A 69 -17.54 7.71 -7.36
N SER A 70 -16.73 7.91 -8.40
CA SER A 70 -15.85 6.87 -8.91
C SER A 70 -14.83 6.39 -7.87
N ARG A 71 -14.29 7.31 -7.05
CA ARG A 71 -13.34 6.96 -6.00
C ARG A 71 -14.02 6.24 -4.82
N THR A 72 -15.21 6.68 -4.42
CA THR A 72 -16.00 6.01 -3.38
C THR A 72 -16.37 4.58 -3.79
N GLU A 73 -16.85 4.39 -5.02
CA GLU A 73 -17.13 3.05 -5.55
C GLU A 73 -15.88 2.17 -5.60
N SER A 74 -14.72 2.74 -5.97
CA SER A 74 -13.47 1.98 -5.98
C SER A 74 -13.01 1.55 -4.58
N LEU A 75 -13.23 2.39 -3.57
CA LEU A 75 -12.87 2.08 -2.18
C LEU A 75 -13.77 0.98 -1.60
N ALA A 76 -15.08 1.06 -1.83
CA ALA A 76 -16.02 0.02 -1.42
C ALA A 76 -15.66 -1.34 -2.05
N ARG A 77 -15.42 -1.37 -3.36
CA ARG A 77 -14.97 -2.60 -4.04
C ARG A 77 -13.63 -3.11 -3.54
N GLN A 78 -12.71 -2.24 -3.11
CA GLN A 78 -11.44 -2.66 -2.53
C GLN A 78 -11.66 -3.28 -1.15
N PHE A 79 -12.51 -2.67 -0.34
CA PHE A 79 -12.88 -3.19 0.97
C PHE A 79 -13.54 -4.57 0.88
N ASP A 80 -14.49 -4.75 -0.06
CA ASP A 80 -15.12 -6.05 -0.31
C ASP A 80 -14.11 -7.14 -0.69
N ARG A 81 -13.07 -6.78 -1.46
CA ARG A 81 -12.00 -7.72 -1.84
C ARG A 81 -11.13 -8.10 -0.65
N VAL A 82 -10.83 -7.16 0.24
CA VAL A 82 -10.11 -7.43 1.49
C VAL A 82 -10.94 -8.31 2.42
N LEU A 83 -12.23 -7.99 2.62
CA LEU A 83 -13.13 -8.81 3.44
C LEU A 83 -13.19 -10.24 2.94
N ARG A 84 -13.26 -10.44 1.61
CA ARG A 84 -13.27 -11.80 1.03
C ARG A 84 -12.02 -12.61 1.39
N VAL A 85 -10.84 -11.99 1.37
CA VAL A 85 -9.61 -12.66 1.81
C VAL A 85 -9.70 -12.96 3.31
N LEU A 86 -10.05 -11.97 4.14
CA LEU A 86 -10.16 -12.19 5.59
C LEU A 86 -11.21 -13.24 6.00
N GLU A 87 -12.33 -13.33 5.26
CA GLU A 87 -13.34 -14.38 5.45
C GLU A 87 -12.80 -15.75 5.03
N ASN A 88 -12.10 -15.85 3.89
CA ASN A 88 -11.50 -17.11 3.43
C ASN A 88 -10.50 -17.68 4.45
N PHE A 89 -9.77 -16.82 5.14
CA PHE A 89 -8.81 -17.18 6.19
C PHE A 89 -9.45 -17.23 7.60
N GLY A 90 -10.75 -16.98 7.73
CA GLY A 90 -11.48 -17.13 8.99
C GLY A 90 -11.23 -16.02 10.03
N TYR A 91 -10.75 -14.85 9.63
CA TYR A 91 -10.61 -13.67 10.50
C TYR A 91 -11.90 -12.84 10.61
N VAL A 92 -12.79 -12.97 9.64
CA VAL A 92 -14.09 -12.30 9.60
C VAL A 92 -15.18 -13.32 9.31
N GLU A 93 -16.34 -13.15 9.95
CA GLU A 93 -17.57 -13.82 9.58
C GLU A 93 -18.65 -12.77 9.30
N GLY A 94 -18.92 -12.53 8.01
CA GLY A 94 -19.82 -11.47 7.55
C GLY A 94 -19.27 -10.08 7.86
N TRP A 95 -19.77 -9.46 8.94
CA TRP A 95 -19.36 -8.12 9.37
C TRP A 95 -18.80 -8.08 10.79
N SER A 96 -18.45 -9.24 11.34
CA SER A 96 -17.89 -9.38 12.69
C SER A 96 -16.52 -10.04 12.67
N LEU A 97 -15.64 -9.63 13.57
CA LEU A 97 -14.35 -10.30 13.78
C LEU A 97 -14.56 -11.65 14.47
N THR A 98 -13.77 -12.64 14.09
CA THR A 98 -13.60 -13.88 14.86
C THR A 98 -12.57 -13.68 15.97
N ASP A 99 -12.34 -14.67 16.85
CA ASP A 99 -11.28 -14.61 17.86
C ASP A 99 -9.88 -14.41 17.23
N SER A 100 -9.64 -15.05 16.07
CA SER A 100 -8.44 -14.84 15.25
C SER A 100 -8.41 -13.42 14.67
N GLY A 101 -9.56 -12.92 14.21
CA GLY A 101 -9.77 -11.54 13.79
C GLY A 101 -9.37 -10.52 14.85
N GLU A 102 -9.81 -10.72 16.09
CA GLU A 102 -9.45 -9.84 17.22
C GLU A 102 -7.95 -9.87 17.50
N SER A 103 -7.32 -11.03 17.40
CA SER A 103 -5.87 -11.17 17.61
C SER A 103 -5.07 -10.46 16.51
N LEU A 104 -5.51 -10.54 15.26
CA LEU A 104 -4.90 -9.83 14.12
C LEU A 104 -4.88 -8.31 14.33
N THR A 105 -5.88 -7.72 15.01
CA THR A 105 -5.92 -6.27 15.27
C THR A 105 -4.75 -5.73 16.12
N ARG A 106 -4.00 -6.62 16.79
CA ARG A 106 -2.84 -6.29 17.61
C ARG A 106 -1.53 -6.27 16.80
N LEU A 107 -1.56 -6.72 15.54
CA LEU A 107 -0.41 -6.72 14.64
C LEU A 107 -0.46 -5.48 13.75
N TYR A 108 0.63 -4.72 13.75
CA TYR A 108 0.87 -3.55 12.92
C TYR A 108 2.12 -3.80 12.08
N HIS A 109 1.96 -4.65 11.05
CA HIS A 109 3.03 -5.07 10.16
C HIS A 109 2.50 -5.22 8.73
N GLU A 110 3.34 -5.04 7.72
CA GLU A 110 2.96 -5.20 6.30
C GLU A 110 2.63 -6.64 5.90
N SER A 111 2.97 -7.59 6.78
CA SER A 111 2.72 -9.04 6.62
C SER A 111 1.94 -9.57 7.84
N ASP A 112 1.10 -8.72 8.44
CA ASP A 112 0.32 -9.03 9.63
C ASP A 112 -0.49 -10.33 9.49
N LEU A 113 -1.20 -10.52 8.37
CA LEU A 113 -1.99 -11.70 8.10
C LEU A 113 -1.11 -12.96 8.00
N LEU A 114 0.05 -12.88 7.34
CA LEU A 114 1.00 -13.99 7.27
C LEU A 114 1.58 -14.34 8.66
N VAL A 115 1.89 -13.34 9.48
CA VAL A 115 2.35 -13.54 10.86
C VAL A 115 1.25 -14.20 11.70
N ALA A 116 0.00 -13.75 11.55
CA ALA A 116 -1.14 -14.34 12.23
C ALA A 116 -1.39 -15.80 11.80
N GLU A 117 -1.30 -16.10 10.50
CA GLU A 117 -1.39 -17.48 9.99
C GLU A 117 -0.27 -18.37 10.54
N ALA A 118 0.96 -17.87 10.60
CA ALA A 118 2.07 -18.60 11.18
C ALA A 118 1.87 -18.90 12.68
N MET A 119 1.29 -17.95 13.43
CA MET A 119 0.91 -18.19 14.84
C MET A 119 -0.24 -19.20 14.95
N GLY A 120 -1.28 -19.06 14.13
CA GLY A 120 -2.43 -19.98 14.12
C GLY A 120 -2.05 -21.41 13.73
N ALA A 121 -1.04 -21.58 12.87
CA ALA A 121 -0.46 -22.87 12.50
C ALA A 121 0.55 -23.42 13.53
N GLY A 122 0.80 -22.71 14.63
CA GLY A 122 1.74 -23.10 15.68
C GLY A 122 3.21 -23.07 15.26
N LEU A 123 3.55 -22.35 14.18
CA LEU A 123 4.92 -22.28 13.66
C LEU A 123 5.85 -21.47 14.56
N LEU A 124 5.32 -20.77 15.56
CA LEU A 124 6.09 -20.03 16.56
C LEU A 124 6.17 -20.77 17.91
N ASP A 125 5.46 -21.89 18.07
CA ASP A 125 5.35 -22.57 19.35
C ASP A 125 6.56 -23.44 19.68
N GLY A 126 6.90 -23.55 20.97
CA GLY A 126 8.00 -24.38 21.47
C GLY A 126 9.40 -23.89 21.09
N LEU A 127 9.52 -22.66 20.59
CA LEU A 127 10.80 -22.03 20.28
C LEU A 127 11.42 -21.39 21.53
N ASP A 128 12.74 -21.47 21.65
CA ASP A 128 13.50 -20.64 22.56
C ASP A 128 13.68 -19.22 21.99
N ALA A 129 14.21 -18.29 22.79
CA ALA A 129 14.39 -16.90 22.36
C ALA A 129 15.21 -16.75 21.06
N PRO A 130 16.35 -17.47 20.86
CA PRO A 130 17.06 -17.44 19.58
C PRO A 130 16.28 -18.03 18.40
N GLY A 131 15.57 -19.14 18.60
CA GLY A 131 14.71 -19.74 17.57
C GLY A 131 13.56 -18.83 17.17
N MET A 132 12.92 -18.18 18.15
CA MET A 132 11.86 -17.21 17.95
C MET A 132 12.35 -15.99 17.16
N ALA A 133 13.53 -15.45 17.51
CA ALA A 133 14.15 -14.36 16.75
C ALA A 133 14.43 -14.75 15.29
N ALA A 134 14.89 -15.98 15.06
CA ALA A 134 15.14 -16.51 13.72
C ALA A 134 13.87 -16.56 12.87
N VAL A 135 12.79 -17.15 13.39
CA VAL A 135 11.52 -17.27 12.65
C VAL A 135 10.87 -15.90 12.45
N ALA A 136 10.78 -15.06 13.47
CA ALA A 136 10.17 -13.74 13.36
C ALA A 136 10.92 -12.84 12.34
N SER A 137 12.24 -12.99 12.22
CA SER A 137 13.03 -12.24 11.24
C SER A 137 12.63 -12.50 9.79
N MET A 138 12.02 -13.66 9.52
CA MET A 138 11.57 -14.04 8.17
C MET A 138 10.47 -13.14 7.65
N PHE A 139 9.70 -12.52 8.55
CA PHE A 139 8.63 -11.59 8.17
C PHE A 139 9.15 -10.16 8.04
N SER A 140 10.12 -9.74 8.86
CA SER A 140 10.59 -8.36 8.91
C SER A 140 11.75 -8.04 7.96
N TYR A 141 12.59 -9.02 7.63
CA TYR A 141 13.76 -8.80 6.79
C TYR A 141 13.41 -8.71 5.31
N GLU A 142 14.14 -7.87 4.60
CA GLU A 142 14.07 -7.70 3.16
C GLU A 142 15.51 -7.59 2.64
N MET A 143 15.94 -8.55 1.81
CA MET A 143 17.19 -8.40 1.08
C MET A 143 17.12 -7.19 0.15
N ARG A 144 18.05 -6.25 0.31
CA ARG A 144 18.16 -5.05 -0.52
C ARG A 144 19.37 -5.17 -1.43
N GLY A 145 19.14 -5.04 -2.73
CA GLY A 145 20.22 -4.95 -3.72
C GLY A 145 20.03 -5.88 -4.90
N PRO A 146 20.87 -5.73 -5.94
CA PRO A 146 20.84 -6.58 -7.11
C PRO A 146 21.45 -7.95 -6.81
N GLY A 147 20.75 -9.03 -7.18
CA GLY A 147 21.25 -10.39 -7.05
C GLY A 147 20.14 -11.39 -6.76
N ALA A 148 20.45 -12.68 -6.93
CA ALA A 148 19.61 -13.72 -6.36
C ALA A 148 19.91 -13.82 -4.85
N PRO A 149 18.91 -14.09 -4.00
CA PRO A 149 19.15 -14.35 -2.59
C PRO A 149 20.18 -15.47 -2.42
N PRO A 150 21.17 -15.32 -1.50
CA PRO A 150 22.06 -16.41 -1.17
C PRO A 150 21.27 -17.59 -0.62
N THR A 151 21.84 -18.80 -0.71
CA THR A 151 21.19 -19.97 -0.11
C THR A 151 21.07 -19.76 1.39
N PRO A 152 19.85 -19.78 1.96
CA PRO A 152 19.68 -19.44 3.37
C PRO A 152 20.31 -20.49 4.29
N ALA A 153 21.03 -20.00 5.29
CA ALA A 153 21.58 -20.82 6.35
C ALA A 153 20.57 -20.90 7.51
N PHE A 154 20.31 -22.12 7.98
CA PHE A 154 19.43 -22.37 9.11
C PHE A 154 20.22 -22.94 10.29
N PRO A 155 20.14 -22.34 11.50
CA PRO A 155 20.83 -22.84 12.69
C PRO A 155 20.43 -24.26 13.12
N SER A 156 19.24 -24.73 12.72
CA SER A 156 18.76 -26.08 13.01
C SER A 156 17.87 -26.63 11.89
N PRO A 157 17.73 -27.97 11.78
CA PRO A 157 16.75 -28.59 10.89
C PRO A 157 15.30 -28.18 11.20
N ASP A 158 15.01 -27.89 12.48
CA ASP A 158 13.69 -27.45 12.92
C ASP A 158 13.30 -26.10 12.32
N LEU A 159 14.22 -25.13 12.35
CA LEU A 159 14.02 -23.81 11.77
C LEU A 159 13.88 -23.87 10.24
N ARG A 160 14.63 -24.76 9.58
CA ARG A 160 14.46 -25.00 8.13
C ARG A 160 13.06 -25.52 7.80
N ARG A 161 12.53 -26.46 8.60
CA ARG A 161 11.18 -27.00 8.39
C ARG A 161 10.12 -25.91 8.60
N ARG A 162 10.24 -25.11 9.67
CA ARG A 162 9.32 -23.99 9.93
C ARG A 162 9.35 -22.96 8.80
N TRP A 163 10.53 -22.65 8.26
CA TRP A 163 10.66 -21.80 7.08
C TRP A 163 9.88 -22.34 5.87
N GLN A 164 9.99 -23.63 5.57
CA GLN A 164 9.26 -24.24 4.44
C GLN A 164 7.73 -24.12 4.60
N GLU A 165 7.23 -24.25 5.82
CA GLU A 165 5.80 -24.03 6.10
C GLU A 165 5.41 -22.55 6.01
N VAL A 166 6.25 -21.62 6.49
CA VAL A 166 6.03 -20.18 6.34
C VAL A 166 6.02 -19.76 4.86
N GLU A 167 6.93 -20.29 4.05
CA GLU A 167 6.99 -20.04 2.60
C GLU A 167 5.72 -20.55 1.91
N LYS A 168 5.23 -21.72 2.32
CA LYS A 168 3.97 -22.28 1.83
C LYS A 168 2.75 -21.42 2.20
N LEU A 169 2.64 -20.97 3.45
CA LEU A 169 1.58 -20.06 3.89
C LEU A 169 1.61 -18.74 3.11
N GLY A 170 2.81 -18.19 2.89
CA GLY A 170 2.98 -16.98 2.07
C GLY A 170 2.52 -17.17 0.63
N ALA A 171 2.78 -18.33 0.03
CA ALA A 171 2.29 -18.66 -1.31
C ALA A 171 0.76 -18.82 -1.36
N GLU A 172 0.16 -19.46 -0.36
CA GLU A 172 -1.29 -19.62 -0.25
C GLU A 172 -2.00 -18.26 -0.07
N LEU A 173 -1.44 -17.37 0.76
CA LEU A 173 -1.93 -16.00 0.91
C LEU A 173 -1.86 -15.21 -0.41
N ASN A 174 -0.70 -15.23 -1.07
CA ASN A 174 -0.53 -14.53 -2.34
C ASN A 174 -1.49 -15.04 -3.42
N GLN A 175 -1.77 -16.35 -3.46
CA GLN A 175 -2.77 -16.89 -4.37
C GLN A 175 -4.17 -16.30 -4.08
N ALA A 176 -4.59 -16.27 -2.82
CA ALA A 176 -5.88 -15.72 -2.44
C ALA A 176 -5.99 -14.21 -2.74
N GLU A 177 -4.91 -13.45 -2.53
CA GLU A 177 -4.83 -12.02 -2.87
C GLU A 177 -4.89 -11.78 -4.38
N GLU A 178 -4.19 -12.60 -5.17
CA GLU A 178 -4.23 -12.54 -6.63
C GLU A 178 -5.65 -12.82 -7.15
N GLU A 179 -6.30 -13.87 -6.67
CA GLU A 179 -7.68 -14.22 -7.00
C GLU A 179 -8.68 -13.11 -6.60
N ALA A 180 -8.39 -12.40 -5.50
CA ALA A 180 -9.17 -11.25 -5.04
C ALA A 180 -8.78 -9.93 -5.74
N GLY A 181 -7.79 -9.90 -6.62
CA GLY A 181 -7.32 -8.67 -7.28
C GLY A 181 -6.81 -7.62 -6.29
N LEU A 182 -6.07 -8.06 -5.28
CA LEU A 182 -5.38 -7.23 -4.30
C LEU A 182 -3.88 -7.13 -4.60
N PRO A 183 -3.18 -6.10 -4.09
CA PRO A 183 -1.73 -6.12 -4.02
C PRO A 183 -1.26 -7.34 -3.23
N LEU A 184 -0.21 -8.00 -3.72
CA LEU A 184 0.33 -9.20 -3.07
C LEU A 184 1.16 -8.83 -1.84
N THR A 185 1.02 -9.63 -0.80
CA THR A 185 1.89 -9.62 0.37
C THR A 185 3.32 -9.97 -0.06
N ARG A 186 4.28 -9.25 0.52
CA ARG A 186 5.69 -9.50 0.25
C ARG A 186 6.04 -10.92 0.70
N PRO A 187 6.74 -11.72 -0.13
CA PRO A 187 7.23 -13.03 0.29
C PRO A 187 8.13 -12.90 1.52
N PRO A 188 8.03 -13.82 2.49
CA PRO A 188 8.94 -13.84 3.64
C PRO A 188 10.37 -14.13 3.17
N ASP A 189 11.37 -13.75 3.96
CA ASP A 189 12.79 -13.83 3.58
C ASP A 189 13.65 -14.41 4.72
N PRO A 190 14.26 -15.60 4.55
CA PRO A 190 15.04 -16.26 5.59
C PRO A 190 16.46 -15.73 5.74
N GLY A 191 16.87 -14.73 4.94
CA GLY A 191 18.25 -14.25 4.86
C GLY A 191 18.83 -13.71 6.18
N PHE A 192 17.97 -13.24 7.10
CA PHE A 192 18.40 -12.73 8.41
C PHE A 192 18.30 -13.77 9.54
N ALA A 193 17.75 -14.96 9.28
CA ALA A 193 17.40 -15.93 10.33
C ALA A 193 18.63 -16.40 11.13
N ALA A 194 19.73 -16.73 10.47
CA ALA A 194 20.96 -17.16 11.14
C ALA A 194 21.59 -16.03 11.97
N LEU A 195 21.58 -14.81 11.43
CA LEU A 195 22.14 -13.62 12.08
C LEU A 195 21.32 -13.22 13.32
N ALA A 196 19.99 -13.18 13.19
CA ALA A 196 19.06 -12.94 14.30
C ALA A 196 19.24 -13.99 15.41
N HIS A 197 19.36 -15.27 15.03
CA HIS A 197 19.60 -16.36 15.98
C HIS A 197 20.91 -16.18 16.73
N GLY A 198 22.03 -15.96 16.03
CA GLY A 198 23.35 -15.80 16.65
C GLY A 198 23.38 -14.57 17.58
N TRP A 199 22.75 -13.47 17.15
CA TRP A 199 22.64 -12.26 17.95
C TRP A 199 21.80 -12.49 19.22
N ALA A 200 20.64 -13.13 19.13
CA ALA A 200 19.83 -13.46 20.31
C ALA A 200 20.53 -14.45 21.26
N ARG A 201 21.42 -15.33 20.75
CA ARG A 201 22.23 -16.24 21.57
C ARG A 201 23.35 -15.54 22.34
N GLY A 202 23.66 -14.28 22.01
CA GLY A 202 24.72 -13.52 22.66
C GLY A 202 26.05 -13.50 21.90
N GLU A 203 26.09 -13.94 20.64
CA GLU A 203 27.32 -13.94 19.84
C GLU A 203 27.81 -12.51 19.51
N GLU A 204 29.12 -12.34 19.37
CA GLU A 204 29.72 -11.04 19.04
C GLU A 204 29.40 -10.64 17.60
N LEU A 205 29.05 -9.37 17.36
CA LEU A 205 28.57 -8.90 16.04
C LEU A 205 29.57 -9.22 14.91
N HIS A 206 30.85 -8.96 15.14
CA HIS A 206 31.93 -9.20 14.16
C HIS A 206 32.13 -10.69 13.80
N ARG A 207 31.52 -11.63 14.54
CA ARG A 207 31.59 -13.07 14.25
C ARG A 207 30.43 -13.57 13.41
N ILE A 208 29.31 -12.87 13.45
CA ILE A 208 28.05 -13.30 12.84
C ILE A 208 27.67 -12.45 11.62
N MET A 209 28.21 -11.23 11.53
CA MET A 209 27.94 -10.30 10.44
C MET A 209 29.18 -10.13 9.57
N ASP A 210 28.99 -10.27 8.25
CA ASP A 210 29.97 -9.86 7.25
C ASP A 210 29.69 -8.40 6.84
N GLU A 211 30.67 -7.52 7.06
CA GLU A 211 30.54 -6.09 6.75
C GLU A 211 30.46 -5.80 5.24
N ASP A 212 30.92 -6.74 4.40
CA ASP A 212 30.79 -6.63 2.94
C ASP A 212 29.35 -6.94 2.48
N GLU A 213 28.57 -7.68 3.27
CA GLU A 213 27.17 -8.03 2.97
C GLU A 213 26.17 -7.06 3.63
N MET A 214 26.46 -6.55 4.82
CA MET A 214 25.56 -5.68 5.57
C MET A 214 26.29 -4.64 6.41
N SER A 215 25.85 -3.38 6.30
CA SER A 215 26.37 -2.32 7.17
C SER A 215 25.87 -2.46 8.61
N GLY A 216 26.67 -2.02 9.59
CA GLY A 216 26.24 -1.99 11.00
C GLY A 216 24.97 -1.13 11.23
N GLY A 217 24.73 -0.11 10.40
CA GLY A 217 23.52 0.70 10.46
C GLY A 217 22.27 -0.08 9.99
N ASP A 218 22.39 -0.83 8.90
CA ASP A 218 21.32 -1.68 8.39
C ASP A 218 21.03 -2.83 9.37
N PHE A 219 22.07 -3.41 9.97
CA PHE A 219 21.90 -4.39 11.04
C PHE A 219 21.07 -3.84 12.20
N VAL A 220 21.45 -2.68 12.75
CA VAL A 220 20.71 -2.06 13.86
C VAL A 220 19.26 -1.76 13.46
N ARG A 221 19.02 -1.30 12.24
CA ARG A 221 17.66 -1.06 11.72
C ARG A 221 16.85 -2.36 11.68
N ASN A 222 17.37 -3.41 11.08
CA ASN A 222 16.69 -4.71 10.97
C ASN A 222 16.39 -5.30 12.35
N VAL A 223 17.34 -5.23 13.30
CA VAL A 223 17.12 -5.71 14.67
C VAL A 223 16.03 -4.91 15.39
N LYS A 224 15.96 -3.59 15.20
CA LYS A 224 14.88 -2.77 15.81
C LYS A 224 13.51 -3.15 15.26
N GLN A 225 13.38 -3.29 13.93
CA GLN A 225 12.13 -3.73 13.31
C GLN A 225 11.72 -5.13 13.80
N LEU A 226 12.69 -6.04 13.94
CA LEU A 226 12.47 -7.36 14.50
C LEU A 226 12.02 -7.32 15.97
N ILE A 227 12.64 -6.48 16.81
CA ILE A 227 12.22 -6.28 18.21
C ILE A 227 10.78 -5.78 18.28
N ASP A 228 10.41 -4.82 17.44
CA ASP A 228 9.06 -4.28 17.41
C ASP A 228 8.04 -5.34 16.99
N LEU A 229 8.34 -6.16 15.97
CA LEU A 229 7.49 -7.27 15.57
C LEU A 229 7.37 -8.34 16.67
N LEU A 230 8.48 -8.70 17.33
CA LEU A 230 8.49 -9.68 18.42
C LEU A 230 7.62 -9.22 19.61
N ARG A 231 7.61 -7.92 19.91
CA ARG A 231 6.70 -7.37 20.94
C ARG A 231 5.25 -7.54 20.54
N GLN A 232 4.89 -7.24 19.29
CA GLN A 232 3.54 -7.44 18.79
C GLN A 232 3.13 -8.91 18.80
N ILE A 233 4.02 -9.83 18.43
CA ILE A 233 3.81 -11.28 18.58
C ILE A 233 3.60 -11.64 20.05
N GLY A 234 4.39 -11.07 20.96
CA GLY A 234 4.23 -11.22 22.41
C GLY A 234 2.87 -10.78 22.94
N ASP A 235 2.25 -9.78 22.31
CA ASP A 235 0.93 -9.28 22.68
C ASP A 235 -0.23 -10.03 22.00
N ALA A 236 0.02 -10.64 20.83
CA ALA A 236 -1.00 -11.22 19.96
C ALA A 236 -1.08 -12.76 20.00
N ALA A 237 0.02 -13.46 20.30
CA ALA A 237 0.06 -14.92 20.21
C ALA A 237 -0.95 -15.58 21.19
N PRO A 238 -1.66 -16.65 20.78
CA PRO A 238 -2.66 -17.32 21.62
C PRO A 238 -2.02 -18.05 22.81
N GLU A 239 -0.90 -18.72 22.59
CA GLU A 239 -0.19 -19.51 23.59
C GLU A 239 0.69 -18.67 24.50
N ALA A 240 0.58 -18.87 25.81
CA ALA A 240 1.32 -18.09 26.80
C ALA A 240 2.84 -18.30 26.72
N GLU A 241 3.28 -19.52 26.41
CA GLU A 241 4.69 -19.84 26.23
C GLU A 241 5.27 -19.13 24.99
N THR A 242 4.51 -19.07 23.91
CA THR A 242 4.87 -18.36 22.67
C THR A 242 4.99 -16.86 22.93
N ARG A 243 4.06 -16.26 23.69
CA ARG A 243 4.17 -14.87 24.14
C ARG A 243 5.45 -14.62 24.94
N ALA A 244 5.74 -15.48 25.91
CA ALA A 244 6.93 -15.36 26.75
C ALA A 244 8.24 -15.49 25.93
N ALA A 245 8.29 -16.44 24.99
CA ALA A 245 9.44 -16.62 24.10
C ALA A 245 9.67 -15.40 23.19
N ALA A 246 8.59 -14.78 22.69
CA ALA A 246 8.67 -13.57 21.87
C ALA A 246 9.22 -12.36 22.65
N HIS A 247 8.73 -12.13 23.88
CA HIS A 247 9.30 -11.09 24.74
C HIS A 247 10.76 -11.36 25.12
N ALA A 248 11.10 -12.61 25.46
CA ALA A 248 12.47 -12.99 25.78
C ALA A 248 13.42 -12.79 24.57
N ALA A 249 12.95 -13.07 23.35
CA ALA A 249 13.69 -12.80 22.13
C ALA A 249 13.91 -11.30 21.91
N ALA A 250 12.89 -10.48 22.10
CA ALA A 250 12.99 -9.02 22.00
C ALA A 250 14.04 -8.46 22.98
N ASP A 251 14.05 -8.94 24.23
CA ASP A 251 15.02 -8.54 25.24
C ASP A 251 16.44 -9.01 24.89
N ALA A 252 16.60 -10.25 24.42
CA ALA A 252 17.90 -10.81 24.03
C ALA A 252 18.54 -10.07 22.84
N LEU A 253 17.73 -9.57 21.90
CA LEU A 253 18.18 -8.76 20.76
C LEU A 253 18.55 -7.33 21.16
N PHE A 254 17.98 -6.79 22.25
CA PHE A 254 18.21 -5.42 22.71
C PHE A 254 19.51 -5.29 23.53
N ARG A 255 20.65 -5.42 22.85
CA ARG A 255 21.98 -5.33 23.49
C ARG A 255 23.03 -4.63 22.62
N GLY A 256 24.22 -4.41 23.17
CA GLY A 256 25.39 -3.91 22.43
C GLY A 256 25.10 -2.64 21.61
N VAL A 257 25.46 -2.66 20.33
CA VAL A 257 25.26 -1.54 19.39
C VAL A 257 23.79 -1.14 19.22
N VAL A 258 22.85 -2.09 19.35
CA VAL A 258 21.41 -1.85 19.22
C VAL A 258 20.92 -1.01 20.40
N ALA A 259 21.29 -1.41 21.62
CA ALA A 259 20.97 -0.66 22.83
C ALA A 259 21.62 0.74 22.82
N ALA A 260 22.91 0.83 22.46
CA ALA A 260 23.63 2.09 22.39
C ALA A 260 22.99 3.08 21.39
N SER A 261 22.57 2.62 20.22
CA SER A 261 21.93 3.45 19.19
C SER A 261 20.58 4.05 19.63
N SER A 262 19.93 3.46 20.64
CA SER A 262 18.63 3.92 21.12
C SER A 262 18.76 5.07 22.12
N VAL A 263 19.92 5.21 22.77
CA VAL A 263 20.25 6.33 23.66
C VAL A 263 20.66 7.58 22.89
N VAL A 264 21.33 7.40 21.73
CA VAL A 264 21.79 8.52 20.89
C VAL A 264 20.65 9.17 20.10
N ALA A 265 19.52 8.47 19.94
CA ALA A 265 18.34 8.94 19.22
C ALA A 265 17.27 9.58 20.12
N ALA A 266 17.49 9.63 21.44
CA ALA A 266 16.61 10.23 22.45
C ALA A 266 17.15 11.60 22.91
#